data_AF-A0A5N9ER06-F1
#
_entry.id   AF-A0A5N9ER06-F1
#
_cell.length_a   1.000
_cell.length_b   1.000
_cell.length_c   1.000
_cell.angle_alpha   90.00
_cell.angle_beta   90.00
_cell.angle_gamma   90.00
#
_symmetry.space_group_name_H-M   'P 1'
#
loop_
_entity.id
_entity.type
_entity.pdbx_description
1 polymer ?
#
loop_
_entity_poly.entity_id
_entity_poly.type
_entity_poly.pdbx_seq_one_letter_code
_entity_poly.pdbx_strand_id
1 'polypeptide(L)'
;MYDINFIQKADSLKKDLMDGRITSKDLIQIEEQLESLRSRKPHVFNIETTNHCNMTCIMCPRTSLMTRDIDWIDDQTFENVLDQMTPHTPENMKAFWDFINTEYGINFDEHSENAFYFYVVSRCVILHGYGEPLVDKNIVNRVQACTNRNIPTYFSCVPANLSVKRAESIMEAGLTVLKCSIDALDDSNAKRIRGRYNNFEKAYQTIKDVINMKEEKGYKTLIVPTMIELNENTDNRSMQKEFMDMWKDLDVYAYVKSQDNRWYYEEDVEMTNKSHYAQQYCEYPWSSMTVMANGDVVPCTQDYNCEMKLGNVKEQSLEKIWNGDKYRLLREWHLQGNFPANHKCANRCDQTKLHQVINRNSDDTKK
;
A
#
# COMPACT_ATOMS: atom_id res chain seq x y z
N MET A 1 1.40 0.42 8.14
CA MET A 1 2.12 -0.84 8.43
C MET A 1 1.12 -1.96 8.66
N TYR A 2 1.51 -3.20 8.39
CA TYR A 2 0.69 -4.38 8.67
C TYR A 2 1.27 -5.20 9.82
N ASP A 3 0.48 -6.13 10.35
CA ASP A 3 0.90 -7.03 11.43
C ASP A 3 1.95 -8.05 10.94
N ILE A 4 3.23 -7.72 11.10
CA ILE A 4 4.34 -8.61 10.71
C ILE A 4 4.35 -9.92 11.49
N ASN A 5 3.87 -9.91 12.74
CA ASN A 5 3.82 -11.11 13.56
C ASN A 5 2.76 -12.08 13.05
N PHE A 6 1.60 -11.57 12.63
CA PHE A 6 0.58 -12.37 11.96
C PHE A 6 1.15 -13.01 10.68
N ILE A 7 1.84 -12.25 9.84
CA ILE A 7 2.45 -12.79 8.60
C ILE A 7 3.41 -13.95 8.91
N GLN A 8 4.30 -13.79 9.90
CA GLN A 8 5.23 -14.87 10.28
C GLN A 8 4.52 -16.08 10.88
N LYS A 9 3.59 -15.86 11.81
CA LYS A 9 2.91 -16.95 12.52
C LYS A 9 1.94 -17.72 11.61
N ALA A 10 1.33 -17.04 10.64
CA ALA A 10 0.40 -17.64 9.68
C ALA A 10 1.10 -18.29 8.48
N ASP A 11 2.44 -18.18 8.36
CA ASP A 11 3.19 -18.66 7.20
C ASP A 11 3.00 -20.16 6.93
N SER A 12 3.07 -21.00 7.96
CA SER A 12 2.85 -22.44 7.82
C SER A 12 1.44 -22.74 7.29
N LEU A 13 0.42 -22.11 7.90
CA LEU A 13 -0.98 -22.27 7.47
C LEU A 13 -1.17 -21.78 6.02
N LYS A 14 -0.53 -20.67 5.66
CA LYS A 14 -0.54 -20.13 4.31
C LYS A 14 0.08 -21.08 3.31
N LYS A 15 1.25 -21.65 3.59
CA LYS A 15 1.89 -22.66 2.73
C LYS A 15 0.97 -23.88 2.56
N ASP A 16 0.40 -24.39 3.65
CA ASP A 16 -0.52 -25.53 3.61
C ASP A 16 -1.77 -25.24 2.74
N LEU A 17 -2.34 -24.03 2.84
CA LEU A 17 -3.44 -23.57 1.99
C LEU A 17 -3.03 -23.46 0.52
N MET A 18 -1.87 -22.86 0.24
CA MET A 18 -1.42 -22.62 -1.13
C MET A 18 -1.00 -23.93 -1.83
N ASP A 19 -0.47 -24.90 -1.09
CA ASP A 19 -0.03 -26.22 -1.57
C ASP A 19 -1.18 -27.23 -1.75
N GLY A 20 -2.43 -26.85 -1.44
CA GLY A 20 -3.56 -27.77 -1.58
C GLY A 20 -3.78 -28.74 -0.41
N ARG A 21 -3.03 -28.59 0.69
CA ARG A 21 -3.07 -29.53 1.83
C ARG A 21 -4.28 -29.33 2.74
N ILE A 22 -4.89 -28.15 2.70
CA ILE A 22 -6.07 -27.78 3.48
C ILE A 22 -7.25 -27.50 2.53
N THR A 23 -8.43 -28.00 2.89
CA THR A 23 -9.62 -28.00 2.04
C THR A 23 -10.83 -27.37 2.74
N SER A 24 -11.97 -27.33 2.05
CA SER A 24 -13.25 -26.87 2.63
C SER A 24 -13.73 -27.68 3.83
N LYS A 25 -13.21 -28.90 4.03
CA LYS A 25 -13.51 -29.72 5.23
C LYS A 25 -12.91 -29.14 6.50
N ASP A 26 -11.88 -28.32 6.37
CA ASP A 26 -11.07 -27.80 7.47
C ASP A 26 -11.48 -26.36 7.84
N LEU A 27 -12.58 -25.83 7.29
CA LEU A 27 -12.99 -24.43 7.43
C LEU A 27 -13.02 -23.93 8.88
N ILE A 28 -13.59 -24.71 9.79
CA ILE A 28 -13.65 -24.35 11.22
C ILE A 28 -12.24 -24.24 11.80
N GLN A 29 -11.36 -25.18 11.47
CA GLN A 29 -9.98 -25.19 11.96
C GLN A 29 -9.17 -24.02 11.36
N ILE A 30 -9.38 -23.67 10.10
CA ILE A 30 -8.74 -22.50 9.46
C ILE A 30 -9.18 -21.22 10.18
N GLU A 31 -10.47 -21.08 10.44
CA GLU A 31 -11.04 -19.93 11.13
C GLU A 31 -10.46 -19.77 12.54
N GLU A 32 -10.49 -20.85 13.34
CA GLU A 32 -9.91 -20.88 14.70
C GLU A 32 -8.42 -20.53 14.69
N GLN A 33 -7.65 -21.08 13.75
CA GLN A 33 -6.23 -20.77 13.62
C GLN A 33 -6.01 -19.29 13.29
N LEU A 34 -6.62 -18.76 12.22
CA LEU A 34 -6.45 -17.35 11.84
C LEU A 34 -6.88 -16.39 12.96
N GLU A 35 -7.95 -16.72 13.66
CA GLU A 35 -8.45 -15.94 14.81
C GLU A 35 -7.51 -15.99 16.01
N SER A 36 -6.84 -17.12 16.24
CA SER A 36 -5.82 -17.29 17.29
C SER A 36 -4.49 -16.60 16.96
N LEU A 37 -4.14 -16.52 15.66
CA LEU A 37 -2.87 -15.98 15.19
C LEU A 37 -2.88 -14.45 15.06
N ARG A 38 -4.04 -13.86 14.73
CA ARG A 38 -4.14 -12.40 14.57
C ARG A 38 -4.03 -11.66 15.90
N SER A 39 -3.49 -10.45 15.85
CA SER A 39 -3.56 -9.53 16.98
C SER A 39 -5.01 -9.07 17.26
N ARG A 40 -5.32 -8.88 18.55
CA ARG A 40 -6.54 -8.18 18.99
C ARG A 40 -6.40 -6.65 18.90
N LYS A 41 -5.16 -6.14 18.86
CA LYS A 41 -4.88 -4.73 18.57
C LYS A 41 -4.59 -4.57 17.09
N PRO A 42 -5.32 -3.71 16.36
CA PRO A 42 -5.12 -3.56 14.93
C PRO A 42 -3.82 -2.83 14.59
N HIS A 43 -3.32 -3.08 13.39
CA HIS A 43 -2.32 -2.25 12.74
C HIS A 43 -2.98 -1.34 11.71
N VAL A 44 -2.60 -0.07 11.70
CA VAL A 44 -3.04 0.89 10.68
C VAL A 44 -2.08 0.84 9.50
N PHE A 45 -2.56 0.30 8.38
CA PHE A 45 -1.81 0.23 7.13
C PHE A 45 -1.61 1.63 6.57
N ASN A 46 -2.71 2.38 6.50
CA ASN A 46 -2.80 3.66 5.80
C ASN A 46 -3.74 4.63 6.53
N ILE A 47 -3.36 5.90 6.52
CA ILE A 47 -4.21 7.03 6.87
C ILE A 47 -4.27 7.94 5.64
N GLU A 48 -5.45 8.03 5.03
CA GLU A 48 -5.70 8.98 3.95
C GLU A 48 -5.76 10.39 4.52
N THR A 49 -4.72 11.18 4.28
CA THR A 49 -4.66 12.58 4.73
C THR A 49 -5.63 13.48 3.96
N THR A 50 -5.83 13.16 2.69
CA THR A 50 -6.84 13.75 1.82
C THR A 50 -7.07 12.86 0.61
N ASN A 51 -8.24 12.95 -0.01
CA ASN A 51 -8.51 12.42 -1.35
C ASN A 51 -8.46 13.51 -2.44
N HIS A 52 -8.14 14.76 -2.09
CA HIS A 52 -7.93 15.83 -3.05
C HIS A 52 -6.62 15.62 -3.81
N CYS A 53 -6.67 15.71 -5.14
CA CYS A 53 -5.50 15.62 -5.99
C CYS A 53 -5.68 16.53 -7.22
N ASN A 54 -4.60 17.22 -7.61
CA ASN A 54 -4.58 18.09 -8.78
C ASN A 54 -4.24 17.35 -10.09
N MET A 55 -3.86 16.07 -10.01
CA MET A 55 -3.58 15.20 -11.15
C MET A 55 -4.87 14.56 -11.68
N THR A 56 -4.86 14.04 -12.89
CA THR A 56 -6.00 13.36 -13.52
C THR A 56 -5.55 12.05 -14.17
N CYS A 57 -4.86 11.23 -13.38
CA CYS A 57 -4.19 10.04 -13.90
C CYS A 57 -5.19 9.05 -14.48
N ILE A 58 -4.85 8.45 -15.63
CA ILE A 58 -5.72 7.53 -16.38
C ILE A 58 -6.04 6.26 -15.58
N MET A 59 -5.06 5.74 -14.85
CA MET A 59 -5.16 4.55 -14.01
C MET A 59 -5.70 4.81 -12.59
N CYS A 60 -6.04 6.06 -12.24
CA CYS A 60 -6.55 6.39 -10.91
C CYS A 60 -8.09 6.47 -10.92
N PRO A 61 -8.81 5.66 -10.09
CA PRO A 61 -10.27 5.70 -10.06
C PRO A 61 -10.82 7.01 -9.49
N ARG A 62 -9.98 7.83 -8.82
CA ARG A 62 -10.36 9.16 -8.35
C ARG A 62 -10.86 10.07 -9.46
N THR A 63 -10.34 9.90 -10.67
CA THR A 63 -10.63 10.77 -11.82
C THR A 63 -12.00 10.48 -12.45
N SER A 64 -12.47 9.25 -12.37
CA SER A 64 -13.59 8.77 -13.20
C SER A 64 -14.68 7.99 -12.44
N LEU A 65 -14.35 7.35 -11.31
CA LEU A 65 -15.24 6.46 -10.56
C LEU A 65 -15.53 6.91 -9.14
N MET A 66 -14.67 7.74 -8.56
CA MET A 66 -14.87 8.20 -7.19
C MET A 66 -16.03 9.19 -7.13
N THR A 67 -17.02 8.89 -6.28
CA THR A 67 -18.25 9.66 -6.09
C THR A 67 -18.39 10.23 -4.69
N ARG A 68 -17.59 9.76 -3.72
CA ARG A 68 -17.55 10.37 -2.38
C ARG A 68 -16.96 11.78 -2.41
N ASP A 69 -17.35 12.58 -1.44
CA ASP A 69 -16.90 13.96 -1.29
C ASP A 69 -15.38 14.07 -1.12
N ILE A 70 -14.85 15.23 -1.51
CA ILE A 70 -13.46 15.59 -1.25
C ILE A 70 -13.32 15.97 0.23
N ASP A 71 -12.35 15.37 0.92
CA ASP A 71 -12.15 15.55 2.34
C ASP A 71 -10.66 15.63 2.72
N TRP A 72 -10.40 16.19 3.90
CA TRP A 72 -9.10 16.25 4.55
C TRP A 72 -9.28 15.79 5.99
N ILE A 73 -8.40 14.89 6.44
CA ILE A 73 -8.46 14.45 7.84
C ILE A 73 -8.17 15.63 8.77
N ASP A 74 -9.07 15.87 9.71
CA ASP A 74 -8.88 16.90 10.73
C ASP A 74 -7.78 16.49 11.71
N ASP A 75 -7.10 17.50 12.27
CA ASP A 75 -5.90 17.27 13.09
C ASP A 75 -6.22 16.46 14.35
N GLN A 76 -7.37 16.71 14.99
CA GLN A 76 -7.77 15.96 16.19
C GLN A 76 -8.00 14.47 15.88
N THR A 77 -8.68 14.17 14.77
CA THR A 77 -8.90 12.80 14.33
C THR A 77 -7.58 12.12 13.98
N PHE A 78 -6.67 12.82 13.30
CA PHE A 78 -5.35 12.30 12.98
C PHE A 78 -4.56 11.95 14.24
N GLU A 79 -4.44 12.87 15.20
CA GLU A 79 -3.76 12.64 16.48
C GLU A 79 -4.39 11.48 17.27
N ASN A 80 -5.73 11.42 17.34
CA ASN A 80 -6.46 10.34 18.01
C ASN A 80 -6.18 8.97 17.40
N VAL A 81 -5.99 8.89 16.08
CA VAL A 81 -5.59 7.64 15.40
C VAL A 81 -4.16 7.27 15.79
N LEU A 82 -3.23 8.23 15.78
CA LEU A 82 -1.83 7.97 16.13
C LEU A 82 -1.66 7.49 17.58
N ASP A 83 -2.43 8.04 18.51
CA ASP A 83 -2.39 7.65 19.93
C ASP A 83 -2.82 6.20 20.19
N GLN A 84 -3.51 5.58 19.22
CA GLN A 84 -3.94 4.19 19.26
C GLN A 84 -3.01 3.25 18.50
N MET A 85 -1.99 3.78 17.82
CA MET A 85 -1.05 2.99 17.03
C MET A 85 0.15 2.54 17.87
N THR A 86 0.72 1.38 17.51
CA THR A 86 1.97 0.89 18.08
C THR A 86 2.93 0.55 16.95
N PRO A 87 4.06 1.26 16.80
CA PRO A 87 5.08 0.91 15.82
C PRO A 87 5.77 -0.40 16.18
N HIS A 88 6.29 -1.10 15.18
CA HIS A 88 7.09 -2.30 15.40
C HIS A 88 8.43 -1.94 16.04
N THR A 89 8.87 -2.75 17.00
CA THR A 89 10.20 -2.61 17.61
C THR A 89 11.30 -2.96 16.61
N PRO A 90 12.51 -2.39 16.71
CA PRO A 90 13.64 -2.77 15.87
C PRO A 90 13.94 -4.27 15.86
N GLU A 91 13.78 -4.96 16.99
CA GLU A 91 14.03 -6.40 17.14
C GLU A 91 13.05 -7.23 16.30
N ASN A 92 11.74 -6.97 16.44
CA ASN A 92 10.70 -7.60 15.63
C ASN A 92 10.88 -7.31 14.13
N MET A 93 11.26 -6.09 13.76
CA MET A 93 11.53 -5.76 12.35
C MET A 93 12.72 -6.55 11.80
N LYS A 94 13.81 -6.65 12.56
CA LYS A 94 14.97 -7.46 12.15
C LYS A 94 14.58 -8.93 11.99
N ALA A 95 13.86 -9.49 12.96
CA ALA A 95 13.40 -10.88 12.90
C ALA A 95 12.47 -11.12 11.70
N PHE A 96 11.61 -10.16 11.37
CA PHE A 96 10.75 -10.23 10.19
C PHE A 96 11.56 -10.22 8.89
N TRP A 97 12.55 -9.35 8.76
CA TRP A 97 13.40 -9.30 7.57
C TRP A 97 14.29 -10.53 7.40
N ASP A 98 14.84 -11.06 8.49
CA ASP A 98 15.59 -12.31 8.47
C ASP A 98 14.70 -13.47 8.00
N PHE A 99 13.44 -13.50 8.45
CA PHE A 99 12.42 -14.46 8.00
C PHE A 99 12.10 -14.30 6.50
N ILE A 100 11.86 -13.09 6.01
CA ILE A 100 11.57 -12.85 4.59
C ILE A 100 12.73 -13.30 3.69
N ASN A 101 13.97 -12.99 4.07
CA ASN A 101 15.13 -13.44 3.32
C ASN A 101 15.25 -14.98 3.34
N THR A 102 15.09 -15.61 4.51
CA THR A 102 15.27 -17.06 4.66
C THR A 102 14.18 -17.86 3.95
N GLU A 103 12.91 -17.47 4.12
CA GLU A 103 11.76 -18.25 3.64
C GLU A 103 11.36 -17.93 2.20
N TYR A 104 11.58 -16.69 1.76
CA TYR A 104 11.15 -16.22 0.45
C TYR A 104 12.32 -15.84 -0.48
N GLY A 105 13.56 -15.79 0.03
CA GLY A 105 14.74 -15.41 -0.76
C GLY A 105 14.76 -13.94 -1.18
N ILE A 106 13.86 -13.12 -0.63
CA ILE A 106 13.69 -11.71 -1.01
C ILE A 106 14.63 -10.85 -0.17
N ASN A 107 15.40 -10.00 -0.84
CA ASN A 107 16.39 -9.12 -0.20
C ASN A 107 16.12 -7.66 -0.54
N PHE A 108 16.47 -6.74 0.36
CA PHE A 108 16.25 -5.31 0.09
C PHE A 108 16.97 -4.85 -1.19
N ASP A 109 18.22 -5.29 -1.36
CA ASP A 109 19.11 -4.88 -2.46
C ASP A 109 18.69 -5.39 -3.86
N GLU A 110 17.60 -6.14 -3.98
CA GLU A 110 17.10 -6.60 -5.29
C GLU A 110 16.28 -5.53 -6.03
N HIS A 111 15.93 -4.42 -5.36
CA HIS A 111 15.19 -3.30 -5.96
C HIS A 111 13.86 -3.71 -6.65
N SER A 112 13.11 -4.64 -6.02
CA SER A 112 11.81 -5.12 -6.54
C SER A 112 10.62 -4.52 -5.80
N GLU A 113 9.43 -4.68 -6.37
CA GLU A 113 8.19 -4.31 -5.69
C GLU A 113 7.91 -5.15 -4.42
N ASN A 114 8.41 -6.38 -4.37
CA ASN A 114 8.25 -7.27 -3.22
C ASN A 114 9.21 -6.90 -2.09
N ALA A 115 10.46 -6.59 -2.41
CA ALA A 115 11.42 -6.06 -1.45
C ALA A 115 10.95 -4.71 -0.90
N PHE A 116 10.42 -3.81 -1.73
CA PHE A 116 9.77 -2.58 -1.24
C PHE A 116 8.63 -2.89 -0.26
N TYR A 117 7.77 -3.85 -0.58
CA TYR A 117 6.69 -4.24 0.33
C TYR A 117 7.19 -4.72 1.69
N PHE A 118 8.11 -5.69 1.70
CA PHE A 118 8.56 -6.32 2.94
C PHE A 118 9.51 -5.45 3.78
N TYR A 119 10.28 -4.55 3.17
CA TYR A 119 11.29 -3.74 3.88
C TYR A 119 10.87 -2.29 4.12
N VAL A 120 9.92 -1.77 3.36
CA VAL A 120 9.41 -0.40 3.53
C VAL A 120 7.97 -0.40 4.06
N VAL A 121 7.05 -1.07 3.37
CA VAL A 121 5.62 -1.00 3.70
C VAL A 121 5.31 -1.66 5.06
N SER A 122 6.04 -2.73 5.41
CA SER A 122 5.94 -3.41 6.70
C SER A 122 6.14 -2.51 7.92
N ARG A 123 7.01 -1.50 7.82
CA ARG A 123 7.39 -0.62 8.94
C ARG A 123 6.77 0.78 8.90
N CYS A 124 6.21 1.20 7.76
CA CYS A 124 5.70 2.56 7.61
C CYS A 124 4.18 2.63 7.67
N VAL A 125 3.62 3.64 8.33
CA VAL A 125 2.25 4.09 8.04
C VAL A 125 2.24 4.89 6.73
N ILE A 126 1.27 4.58 5.88
CA ILE A 126 1.13 5.27 4.58
C ILE A 126 0.28 6.52 4.76
N LEU A 127 0.76 7.69 4.35
CA LEU A 127 0.06 8.98 4.50
C LEU A 127 -0.55 9.54 3.19
N HIS A 128 -0.92 8.66 2.27
CA HIS A 128 -1.67 9.00 1.05
C HIS A 128 -2.75 7.98 0.78
N GLY A 129 -3.85 8.39 0.17
CA GLY A 129 -4.87 7.48 -0.35
C GLY A 129 -5.09 7.76 -1.83
N TYR A 130 -6.28 8.24 -2.18
CA TYR A 130 -6.61 8.64 -3.56
C TYR A 130 -6.31 10.11 -3.86
N GLY A 131 -5.73 10.83 -2.89
CA GLY A 131 -5.28 12.21 -2.99
C GLY A 131 -3.78 12.36 -3.26
N GLU A 132 -3.34 13.61 -3.40
CA GLU A 132 -1.94 13.99 -3.49
C GLU A 132 -1.47 14.52 -2.12
N PRO A 133 -0.58 13.81 -1.41
CA PRO A 133 -0.13 14.20 -0.07
C PRO A 133 0.55 15.57 -0.04
N LEU A 134 1.19 16.01 -1.13
CA LEU A 134 1.83 17.34 -1.16
C LEU A 134 0.85 18.52 -1.26
N VAL A 135 -0.42 18.26 -1.61
CA VAL A 135 -1.49 19.28 -1.61
C VAL A 135 -2.10 19.45 -0.22
N ASP A 136 -1.91 18.48 0.67
CA ASP A 136 -2.25 18.64 2.07
C ASP A 136 -1.31 19.65 2.75
N LYS A 137 -1.89 20.79 3.15
CA LYS A 137 -1.15 21.91 3.76
C LYS A 137 -0.45 21.50 5.05
N ASN A 138 -1.05 20.56 5.79
CA ASN A 138 -0.61 20.11 7.10
C ASN A 138 0.27 18.83 7.03
N ILE A 139 0.67 18.36 5.83
CA ILE A 139 1.48 17.12 5.68
C ILE A 139 2.78 17.14 6.50
N VAL A 140 3.45 18.29 6.62
CA VAL A 140 4.66 18.44 7.47
C VAL A 140 4.33 18.19 8.94
N ASN A 141 3.24 18.78 9.44
CA ASN A 141 2.80 18.59 10.82
C ASN A 141 2.38 17.13 11.07
N ARG A 142 1.71 16.49 10.09
CA ARG A 142 1.32 15.08 10.18
C ARG A 142 2.54 14.15 10.24
N VAL A 143 3.55 14.40 9.41
CA VAL A 143 4.81 13.67 9.47
C VAL A 143 5.49 13.89 10.83
N GLN A 144 5.57 15.12 11.32
CA GLN A 144 6.15 15.43 12.62
C GLN A 144 5.41 14.72 13.77
N ALA A 145 4.08 14.69 13.73
CA ALA A 145 3.25 14.05 14.74
C ALA A 145 3.48 12.52 14.80
N CYS A 146 3.69 11.88 13.65
CA CYS A 146 4.11 10.49 13.56
C CYS A 146 5.52 10.29 14.12
N THR A 147 6.49 11.14 13.73
CA THR A 147 7.88 11.08 14.19
C THR A 147 7.97 11.20 15.70
N ASN A 148 7.20 12.12 16.32
CA ASN A 148 7.15 12.31 17.77
C ASN A 148 6.68 11.05 18.52
N ARG A 149 5.97 10.14 17.83
CA ARG A 149 5.49 8.85 18.35
C ARG A 149 6.33 7.66 17.88
N ASN A 150 7.49 7.92 17.27
CA ASN A 150 8.35 6.91 16.65
C ASN A 150 7.64 6.06 15.59
N ILE A 151 6.65 6.64 14.88
CA ILE A 151 5.91 5.98 13.81
C ILE A 151 6.60 6.32 12.47
N PRO A 152 7.25 5.36 11.80
CA PRO A 152 7.85 5.61 10.49
C PRO A 152 6.76 5.90 9.46
N THR A 153 7.02 6.84 8.55
CA THR A 153 6.03 7.33 7.58
C THR A 153 6.51 7.19 6.15
N TYR A 154 5.56 6.87 5.28
CA TYR A 154 5.75 6.76 3.85
C TYR A 154 4.60 7.48 3.14
N PHE A 155 4.90 8.27 2.11
CA PHE A 155 3.89 8.63 1.10
C PHE A 155 4.46 8.60 -0.32
N SER A 156 3.56 8.50 -1.28
CA SER A 156 3.86 8.63 -2.70
C SER A 156 3.27 9.92 -3.24
N CYS A 157 4.08 10.71 -3.94
CA CYS A 157 3.67 11.96 -4.56
C CYS A 157 3.99 11.98 -6.06
N VAL A 158 3.31 12.84 -6.80
CA VAL A 158 3.74 13.22 -8.14
C VAL A 158 4.77 14.35 -8.04
N PRO A 159 6.02 14.15 -8.48
CA PRO A 159 7.10 15.11 -8.23
C PRO A 159 6.90 16.49 -8.86
N ALA A 160 5.97 16.64 -9.82
CA ALA A 160 5.54 17.94 -10.33
C ALA A 160 4.99 18.87 -9.22
N ASN A 161 4.53 18.32 -8.09
CA ASN A 161 4.09 19.05 -6.90
C ASN A 161 5.22 19.29 -5.87
N LEU A 162 6.41 18.77 -6.13
CA LEU A 162 7.55 18.84 -5.20
C LEU A 162 8.42 20.06 -5.48
N SER A 163 9.02 20.60 -4.43
CA SER A 163 10.15 21.54 -4.51
C SER A 163 11.19 21.13 -3.49
N VAL A 164 12.45 21.52 -3.69
CA VAL A 164 13.56 21.20 -2.76
C VAL A 164 13.23 21.67 -1.34
N LYS A 165 12.76 22.92 -1.19
CA LYS A 165 12.35 23.48 0.10
C LYS A 165 11.23 22.67 0.76
N ARG A 166 10.25 22.19 -0.03
CA ARG A 166 9.16 21.38 0.50
C ARG A 166 9.65 20.00 0.92
N ALA A 167 10.48 19.36 0.11
CA ALA A 167 11.11 18.08 0.44
C ALA A 167 11.91 18.20 1.75
N GLU A 168 12.75 19.22 1.85
CA GLU A 168 13.54 19.52 3.05
C GLU A 168 12.65 19.64 4.28
N SER A 169 11.60 20.47 4.25
CA SER A 169 10.71 20.66 5.42
C SER A 169 10.03 19.37 5.88
N ILE A 170 9.79 18.43 4.95
CA ILE A 170 9.16 17.15 5.25
C ILE A 170 10.20 16.15 5.77
N MET A 171 11.42 16.17 5.24
CA MET A 171 12.54 15.36 5.76
C MET A 171 12.97 15.80 7.16
N GLU A 172 13.01 17.11 7.41
CA GLU A 172 13.26 17.71 8.73
C GLU A 172 12.21 17.26 9.75
N ALA A 173 10.94 17.14 9.33
CA ALA A 173 9.88 16.59 10.16
C ALA A 173 10.00 15.08 10.44
N GLY A 174 10.97 14.39 9.83
CA GLY A 174 11.27 12.97 10.06
C GLY A 174 10.62 12.00 9.08
N LEU A 175 10.26 12.43 7.87
CA LEU A 175 9.72 11.52 6.85
C LEU A 175 10.69 10.36 6.61
N THR A 176 10.18 9.13 6.71
CA THR A 176 11.02 7.94 6.53
C THR A 176 11.24 7.62 5.06
N VAL A 177 10.19 7.70 4.23
CA VAL A 177 10.26 7.39 2.81
C VAL A 177 9.49 8.39 1.96
N LEU A 178 10.18 8.99 0.99
CA LEU A 178 9.61 9.84 -0.06
C LEU A 178 9.57 9.04 -1.37
N LYS A 179 8.39 8.62 -1.80
CA LYS A 179 8.22 7.95 -3.09
C LYS A 179 7.73 8.92 -4.16
N CYS A 180 8.33 8.82 -5.33
CA CYS A 180 8.13 9.69 -6.46
C CYS A 180 7.55 8.87 -7.62
N SER A 181 6.31 9.12 -7.99
CA SER A 181 5.68 8.39 -9.10
C SER A 181 6.02 9.00 -10.46
N ILE A 182 6.68 8.23 -11.32
CA ILE A 182 7.22 8.66 -12.62
C ILE A 182 6.91 7.56 -13.66
N ASP A 183 5.88 7.76 -14.49
CA ASP A 183 5.44 6.76 -15.49
C ASP A 183 5.77 7.14 -16.94
N ALA A 184 6.61 8.16 -17.13
CA ALA A 184 7.08 8.58 -18.43
C ALA A 184 8.42 9.29 -18.29
N LEU A 185 9.24 9.21 -19.34
CA LEU A 185 10.54 9.87 -19.43
C LEU A 185 10.54 11.09 -20.37
N ASP A 186 9.35 11.58 -20.70
CA ASP A 186 9.15 12.79 -21.47
C ASP A 186 7.89 13.55 -21.03
N ASP A 187 7.88 14.83 -21.31
CA ASP A 187 6.86 15.77 -20.86
C ASP A 187 5.48 15.56 -21.52
N SER A 188 5.44 14.97 -22.71
CA SER A 188 4.20 14.70 -23.45
C SER A 188 3.49 13.50 -22.85
N ASN A 189 4.19 12.38 -22.70
CA ASN A 189 3.65 11.17 -22.08
C ASN A 189 3.37 11.37 -20.59
N ALA A 190 4.21 12.13 -19.87
CA ALA A 190 3.95 12.47 -18.47
C ALA A 190 2.58 13.17 -18.30
N LYS A 191 2.24 14.09 -19.21
CA LYS A 191 0.95 14.80 -19.23
C LYS A 191 -0.19 13.90 -19.69
N ARG A 192 0.06 13.03 -20.68
CA ARG A 192 -0.92 12.02 -21.14
C ARG A 192 -1.35 11.09 -20.01
N ILE A 193 -0.39 10.60 -19.22
CA ILE A 193 -0.65 9.57 -18.21
C ILE A 193 -1.20 10.16 -16.91
N ARG A 194 -0.62 11.26 -16.41
CA ARG A 194 -0.98 11.82 -15.08
C ARG A 194 -1.75 13.15 -15.14
N GLY A 195 -1.99 13.68 -16.34
CA GLY A 195 -2.73 14.92 -16.56
C GLY A 195 -1.84 16.14 -16.80
N ARG A 196 -2.47 17.23 -17.28
CA ARG A 196 -1.80 18.43 -17.82
C ARG A 196 -0.82 19.15 -16.88
N TYR A 197 -0.95 18.95 -15.57
CA TYR A 197 -0.08 19.57 -14.56
C TYR A 197 1.20 18.78 -14.28
N ASN A 198 1.30 17.56 -14.82
CA ASN A 198 2.51 16.76 -14.69
C ASN A 198 3.60 17.24 -15.67
N ASN A 199 4.85 16.99 -15.32
CA ASN A 199 6.04 17.27 -16.12
C ASN A 199 7.14 16.29 -15.70
N PHE A 200 7.94 15.82 -16.64
CA PHE A 200 9.04 14.90 -16.38
C PHE A 200 10.36 15.65 -16.19
N GLU A 201 10.73 16.56 -17.09
CA GLU A 201 12.08 17.16 -17.10
C GLU A 201 12.37 17.91 -15.79
N LYS A 202 11.43 18.79 -15.41
CA LYS A 202 11.54 19.56 -14.16
C LYS A 202 11.40 18.66 -12.92
N ALA A 203 10.54 17.64 -12.96
CA ALA A 203 10.42 16.65 -11.89
C ALA A 203 11.74 15.89 -11.66
N TYR A 204 12.37 15.41 -12.73
CA TYR A 204 13.64 14.71 -12.68
C TYR A 204 14.75 15.58 -12.09
N GLN A 205 14.88 16.82 -12.57
CA GLN A 205 15.84 17.77 -12.00
C GLN A 205 15.57 18.06 -10.53
N THR A 206 14.31 18.26 -10.14
CA THR A 206 13.91 18.50 -8.75
C THR A 206 14.31 17.33 -7.85
N ILE A 207 14.14 16.08 -8.29
CA ILE A 207 14.53 14.90 -7.50
C ILE A 207 16.05 14.85 -7.33
N LYS A 208 16.83 15.14 -8.39
CA LYS A 208 18.29 15.21 -8.27
C LYS A 208 18.74 16.28 -7.27
N ASP A 209 18.12 17.46 -7.31
CA ASP A 209 18.42 18.53 -6.36
C ASP A 209 18.03 18.13 -4.92
N VAL A 210 16.95 17.36 -4.75
CA VAL A 210 16.54 16.80 -3.44
C VAL A 210 17.53 15.74 -2.96
N ILE A 211 18.05 14.87 -3.84
CA ILE A 211 19.08 13.88 -3.49
C ILE A 211 20.35 14.58 -2.99
N ASN A 212 20.82 15.59 -3.73
CA ASN A 212 21.99 16.38 -3.33
C ASN A 212 21.76 17.06 -1.97
N MET A 213 20.61 17.74 -1.80
CA MET A 213 20.25 18.39 -0.54
C MET A 213 20.17 17.38 0.63
N LYS A 214 19.61 16.19 0.40
CA LYS A 214 19.55 15.10 1.38
C LYS A 214 20.96 14.71 1.85
N GLU A 215 21.90 14.55 0.92
CA GLU A 215 23.29 14.21 1.22
C GLU A 215 23.98 15.34 2.00
N GLU A 216 23.91 16.57 1.50
CA GLU A 216 24.51 17.76 2.12
C GLU A 216 24.05 17.98 3.57
N LYS A 217 22.76 17.73 3.85
CA LYS A 217 22.15 17.92 5.18
C LYS A 217 22.15 16.65 6.04
N GLY A 218 22.57 15.51 5.49
CA GLY A 218 22.66 14.23 6.21
C GLY A 218 21.31 13.58 6.53
N TYR A 219 20.23 13.91 5.81
CA TYR A 219 18.91 13.30 6.02
C TYR A 219 18.93 11.79 5.67
N LYS A 220 18.15 11.01 6.42
CA LYS A 220 18.06 9.54 6.28
C LYS A 220 16.83 9.06 5.51
N THR A 221 16.00 9.98 5.03
CA THR A 221 14.80 9.67 4.24
C THR A 221 15.17 8.88 3.00
N LEU A 222 14.56 7.70 2.80
CA LEU A 222 14.74 6.92 1.58
C LEU A 222 13.96 7.59 0.43
N ILE A 223 14.64 7.88 -0.69
CA ILE A 223 14.00 8.41 -1.90
C ILE A 223 13.73 7.24 -2.84
N VAL A 224 12.51 7.17 -3.36
CA VAL A 224 12.01 5.99 -4.10
C VAL A 224 11.35 6.43 -5.41
N PRO A 225 12.12 6.61 -6.49
CA PRO A 225 11.55 6.72 -7.82
C PRO A 225 10.80 5.44 -8.17
N THR A 226 9.58 5.54 -8.69
CA THR A 226 8.80 4.35 -9.08
C THR A 226 8.00 4.59 -10.33
N MET A 227 8.05 3.61 -11.22
CA MET A 227 7.27 3.55 -12.45
C MET A 227 6.23 2.42 -12.36
N ILE A 228 5.01 2.66 -12.82
CA ILE A 228 4.00 1.62 -13.01
C ILE A 228 4.17 1.02 -14.40
N GLU A 229 4.25 -0.30 -14.47
CA GLU A 229 4.15 -1.05 -15.72
C GLU A 229 2.69 -1.09 -16.19
N LEU A 230 2.37 -0.30 -17.21
CA LEU A 230 1.02 -0.18 -17.78
C LEU A 230 0.74 -1.16 -18.94
N ASN A 231 1.78 -1.59 -19.65
CA ASN A 231 1.71 -2.58 -20.74
C ASN A 231 3.09 -3.24 -20.96
N GLU A 232 3.17 -4.38 -21.66
CA GLU A 232 4.42 -5.10 -21.93
C GLU A 232 4.96 -4.88 -23.35
N ASN A 233 4.53 -3.82 -24.04
CA ASN A 233 5.02 -3.51 -25.38
C ASN A 233 6.52 -3.15 -25.37
N THR A 234 7.20 -3.34 -26.51
CA THR A 234 8.66 -3.13 -26.64
C THR A 234 9.10 -1.75 -26.17
N ASP A 235 8.34 -0.72 -26.51
CA ASP A 235 8.63 0.67 -26.17
C ASP A 235 8.56 0.87 -24.64
N ASN A 236 7.58 0.25 -23.98
CA ASN A 236 7.44 0.34 -22.52
C ASN A 236 8.58 -0.41 -21.81
N ARG A 237 8.99 -1.58 -22.29
CA ARG A 237 10.16 -2.30 -21.73
C ARG A 237 11.44 -1.49 -21.88
N SER A 238 11.63 -0.83 -23.02
CA SER A 238 12.77 0.05 -23.24
C SER A 238 12.75 1.23 -22.26
N MET A 239 11.59 1.88 -22.10
CA MET A 239 11.42 2.99 -21.15
C MET A 239 11.66 2.57 -19.70
N GLN A 240 11.18 1.38 -19.29
CA GLN A 240 11.45 0.84 -17.95
C GLN A 240 12.94 0.61 -17.72
N LYS A 241 13.65 0.07 -18.71
CA LYS A 241 15.10 -0.13 -18.62
C LYS A 241 15.83 1.21 -18.50
N GLU A 242 15.47 2.17 -19.34
CA GLU A 242 16.02 3.53 -19.29
C GLU A 242 15.75 4.20 -17.94
N PHE A 243 14.53 4.05 -17.41
CA PHE A 243 14.17 4.52 -16.08
C PHE A 243 15.10 3.95 -15.01
N MET A 244 15.33 2.63 -14.99
CA MET A 244 16.26 2.02 -14.02
C MET A 244 17.70 2.51 -14.22
N ASP A 245 18.15 2.63 -15.47
CA ASP A 245 19.50 3.11 -15.80
C ASP A 245 19.74 4.56 -15.33
N MET A 246 18.72 5.42 -15.31
CA MET A 246 18.82 6.80 -14.83
C MET A 246 19.11 6.92 -13.33
N TRP A 247 18.68 5.94 -12.54
CA TRP A 247 18.72 6.00 -11.07
C TRP A 247 19.83 5.15 -10.45
N LYS A 248 20.47 4.25 -11.22
CA LYS A 248 21.37 3.21 -10.70
C LYS A 248 22.58 3.72 -9.90
N ASP A 249 23.08 4.91 -10.23
CA ASP A 249 24.27 5.50 -9.61
C ASP A 249 23.93 6.54 -8.53
N LEU A 250 22.65 6.67 -8.17
CA LEU A 250 22.14 7.61 -7.18
C LEU A 250 21.70 6.88 -5.91
N ASP A 251 21.76 7.57 -4.77
CA ASP A 251 21.31 7.05 -3.46
C ASP A 251 19.77 7.02 -3.38
N VAL A 252 19.16 6.10 -4.12
CA VAL A 252 17.71 5.91 -4.23
C VAL A 252 17.33 4.44 -4.32
N TYR A 253 16.08 4.13 -3.97
CA TYR A 253 15.47 2.84 -4.24
C TYR A 253 14.55 2.94 -5.47
N ALA A 254 15.13 2.89 -6.67
CA ALA A 254 14.32 2.86 -7.89
C ALA A 254 13.78 1.46 -8.15
N TYR A 255 12.51 1.35 -8.57
CA TYR A 255 11.93 0.08 -9.01
C TYR A 255 10.72 0.28 -9.95
N VAL A 256 10.40 -0.75 -10.72
CA VAL A 256 9.18 -0.83 -11.53
C VAL A 256 8.16 -1.70 -10.80
N LYS A 257 6.91 -1.24 -10.78
CA LYS A 257 5.79 -1.84 -10.06
C LYS A 257 4.73 -2.37 -11.03
N SER A 258 4.13 -3.51 -10.72
CA SER A 258 2.94 -4.01 -11.41
C SER A 258 1.72 -3.10 -11.20
N GLN A 259 0.89 -2.92 -12.23
CA GLN A 259 -0.38 -2.21 -12.07
C GLN A 259 -1.36 -3.02 -11.20
N ASP A 260 -1.93 -2.36 -10.18
CA ASP A 260 -3.01 -2.91 -9.35
C ASP A 260 -4.39 -2.47 -9.89
N ASN A 261 -5.44 -3.25 -9.63
CA ASN A 261 -6.83 -3.00 -10.02
C ASN A 261 -7.01 -2.79 -11.51
N ARG A 262 -6.43 -3.68 -12.31
CA ARG A 262 -6.46 -3.60 -13.77
C ARG A 262 -7.87 -3.72 -14.33
N TRP A 263 -8.81 -4.31 -13.57
CA TRP A 263 -10.25 -4.28 -13.89
C TRP A 263 -10.81 -2.86 -14.14
N TYR A 264 -10.18 -1.80 -13.63
CA TYR A 264 -10.56 -0.41 -13.89
C TYR A 264 -9.88 0.18 -15.13
N TYR A 265 -8.60 -0.11 -15.32
CA TYR A 265 -7.79 0.42 -16.42
C TYR A 265 -6.87 -0.69 -16.92
N GLU A 266 -7.18 -1.22 -18.10
CA GLU A 266 -6.45 -2.31 -18.73
C GLU A 266 -5.98 -1.88 -20.12
N GLU A 267 -4.67 -1.83 -20.34
CA GLU A 267 -4.08 -1.57 -21.65
C GLU A 267 -3.55 -2.84 -22.33
N ASP A 268 -3.30 -3.91 -21.58
CA ASP A 268 -2.61 -5.09 -22.10
C ASP A 268 -3.06 -6.37 -21.41
N VAL A 269 -4.05 -7.06 -21.99
CA VAL A 269 -4.65 -8.28 -21.41
C VAL A 269 -3.65 -9.39 -21.09
N GLU A 270 -2.50 -9.45 -21.78
CA GLU A 270 -1.49 -10.51 -21.60
C GLU A 270 -0.52 -10.21 -20.44
N MET A 271 -0.42 -8.95 -20.02
CA MET A 271 0.43 -8.57 -18.89
C MET A 271 0.00 -9.33 -17.62
N THR A 272 0.96 -9.66 -16.75
CA THR A 272 0.69 -10.35 -15.48
C THR A 272 1.20 -9.54 -14.30
N ASN A 273 0.55 -9.63 -13.14
CA ASN A 273 1.01 -8.96 -11.93
C ASN A 273 2.13 -9.78 -11.30
N LYS A 274 3.32 -9.18 -11.19
CA LYS A 274 4.56 -9.81 -10.70
C LYS A 274 4.70 -9.72 -9.17
N SER A 275 3.75 -9.07 -8.49
CA SER A 275 3.78 -8.92 -7.05
C SER A 275 3.48 -10.24 -6.35
N HIS A 276 4.11 -10.47 -5.20
CA HIS A 276 3.78 -11.58 -4.30
C HIS A 276 2.28 -11.62 -3.96
N TYR A 277 1.60 -10.47 -3.99
CA TYR A 277 0.15 -10.39 -3.81
C TYR A 277 -0.67 -11.19 -4.81
N ALA A 278 -0.20 -11.34 -6.06
CA ALA A 278 -0.88 -12.13 -7.08
C ALA A 278 -0.76 -13.63 -6.80
N GLN A 279 0.26 -14.03 -6.04
CA GLN A 279 0.58 -15.44 -5.74
C GLN A 279 0.02 -15.91 -4.40
N GLN A 280 -0.77 -15.09 -3.70
CA GLN A 280 -1.32 -15.41 -2.38
C GLN A 280 -2.78 -14.95 -2.24
N TYR A 281 -3.43 -15.36 -1.15
CA TYR A 281 -4.74 -14.82 -0.79
C TYR A 281 -4.63 -13.48 -0.05
N CYS A 282 -5.72 -12.71 -0.07
CA CYS A 282 -5.83 -11.43 0.60
C CYS A 282 -5.78 -11.58 2.14
N GLU A 283 -4.72 -11.06 2.76
CA GLU A 283 -4.48 -11.12 4.22
C GLU A 283 -5.00 -9.87 4.97
N TYR A 284 -5.42 -8.81 4.28
CA TYR A 284 -5.90 -7.56 4.88
C TYR A 284 -6.92 -7.74 6.01
N PRO A 285 -7.94 -8.63 5.91
CA PRO A 285 -8.92 -8.80 6.99
C PRO A 285 -8.33 -9.21 8.35
N TRP A 286 -7.11 -9.75 8.37
CA TRP A 286 -6.42 -10.22 9.58
C TRP A 286 -5.14 -9.45 9.92
N SER A 287 -4.58 -8.69 8.97
CA SER A 287 -3.28 -8.04 9.17
C SER A 287 -3.36 -6.54 9.44
N SER A 288 -4.39 -5.83 8.97
CA SER A 288 -4.42 -4.36 9.08
C SER A 288 -5.76 -3.71 8.73
N MET A 289 -5.81 -2.39 8.91
CA MET A 289 -6.93 -1.52 8.51
C MET A 289 -6.45 -0.21 7.86
N THR A 290 -7.35 0.47 7.16
CA THR A 290 -7.12 1.80 6.59
C THR A 290 -8.10 2.80 7.19
N VAL A 291 -7.62 3.99 7.54
CA VAL A 291 -8.43 5.13 7.98
C VAL A 291 -8.55 6.14 6.83
N MET A 292 -9.77 6.43 6.41
CA MET A 292 -10.09 7.38 5.34
C MET A 292 -10.09 8.83 5.86
N ALA A 293 -10.01 9.81 4.96
CA ALA A 293 -9.92 11.23 5.34
C ALA A 293 -11.10 11.71 6.23
N ASN A 294 -12.30 11.16 6.02
CA ASN A 294 -13.48 11.49 6.83
C ASN A 294 -13.51 10.80 8.22
N GLY A 295 -12.56 9.91 8.50
CA GLY A 295 -12.47 9.09 9.71
C GLY A 295 -13.10 7.70 9.59
N ASP A 296 -13.67 7.33 8.43
CA ASP A 296 -14.18 5.98 8.23
C ASP A 296 -13.05 4.96 8.18
N VAL A 297 -13.31 3.77 8.70
CA VAL A 297 -12.38 2.64 8.65
C VAL A 297 -12.83 1.64 7.59
N VAL A 298 -11.92 1.29 6.70
CA VAL A 298 -12.09 0.30 5.62
C VAL A 298 -10.99 -0.76 5.70
N PRO A 299 -11.17 -1.95 5.09
CA PRO A 299 -10.21 -3.04 5.30
C PRO A 299 -8.88 -2.84 4.54
N CYS A 300 -8.85 -2.06 3.46
CA CYS A 300 -7.66 -1.87 2.65
C CYS A 300 -7.70 -0.55 1.86
N THR A 301 -6.57 -0.19 1.27
CA THR A 301 -6.41 1.03 0.45
C THR A 301 -7.14 1.00 -0.88
N GLN A 302 -7.71 -0.14 -1.29
CA GLN A 302 -8.37 -0.28 -2.59
C GLN A 302 -9.80 0.29 -2.60
N ASP A 303 -10.32 0.69 -1.44
CA ASP A 303 -11.69 1.15 -1.30
C ASP A 303 -11.89 2.65 -1.59
N TYR A 304 -11.64 3.07 -2.83
CA TYR A 304 -11.71 4.49 -3.23
C TYR A 304 -13.02 5.22 -2.91
N ASN A 305 -14.15 4.53 -2.77
CA ASN A 305 -15.46 5.12 -2.45
C ASN A 305 -15.92 4.82 -1.02
N CYS A 306 -15.08 4.19 -0.18
CA CYS A 306 -15.43 3.80 1.18
C CYS A 306 -16.72 2.93 1.25
N GLU A 307 -16.88 2.01 0.29
CA GLU A 307 -18.04 1.13 0.17
C GLU A 307 -18.07 0.04 1.25
N MET A 308 -16.91 -0.29 1.81
CA MET A 308 -16.69 -1.33 2.82
C MET A 308 -16.47 -0.73 4.21
N LYS A 309 -17.31 0.23 4.63
CA LYS A 309 -17.20 0.92 5.93
C LYS A 309 -17.41 -0.04 7.12
N LEU A 310 -16.35 -0.27 7.87
CA LEU A 310 -16.29 -1.15 9.05
C LEU A 310 -16.49 -0.41 10.37
N GLY A 311 -16.33 0.91 10.40
CA GLY A 311 -16.52 1.77 11.57
C GLY A 311 -16.11 3.21 11.28
N ASN A 312 -16.11 4.06 12.30
CA ASN A 312 -15.58 5.43 12.22
C ASN A 312 -14.80 5.77 13.50
N VAL A 313 -13.58 6.30 13.34
CA VAL A 313 -12.66 6.58 14.46
C VAL A 313 -13.08 7.75 15.35
N LYS A 314 -14.05 8.56 14.90
CA LYS A 314 -14.67 9.64 15.69
C LYS A 314 -15.70 9.09 16.68
N GLU A 315 -16.15 7.85 16.48
CA GLU A 315 -17.21 7.21 17.29
C GLU A 315 -16.69 6.04 18.12
N GLN A 316 -15.64 5.36 17.66
CA GLN A 316 -15.15 4.10 18.23
C GLN A 316 -13.62 4.05 18.20
N SER A 317 -13.01 3.36 19.17
CA SER A 317 -11.58 3.06 19.11
C SER A 317 -11.26 2.08 17.96
N LEU A 318 -10.03 2.13 17.45
CA LEU A 318 -9.53 1.21 16.42
C LEU A 318 -9.73 -0.25 16.85
N GLU A 319 -9.41 -0.56 18.12
CA GLU A 319 -9.58 -1.90 18.69
C GLU A 319 -11.04 -2.36 18.71
N LYS A 320 -11.98 -1.47 19.05
CA LYS A 320 -13.42 -1.78 19.04
C LYS A 320 -13.92 -2.05 17.63
N ILE A 321 -13.45 -1.28 16.64
CA ILE A 321 -13.79 -1.50 15.23
C ILE A 321 -13.21 -2.85 14.76
N TRP A 322 -11.92 -3.09 14.98
CA TRP A 322 -11.20 -4.29 14.54
C TRP A 322 -11.78 -5.62 15.04
N ASN A 323 -12.32 -5.62 16.26
CA ASN A 323 -12.94 -6.78 16.90
C ASN A 323 -14.48 -6.75 16.82
N GLY A 324 -15.06 -5.75 16.15
CA GLY A 324 -16.51 -5.61 16.00
C GLY A 324 -17.11 -6.54 14.95
N ASP A 325 -18.45 -6.62 14.97
CA ASP A 325 -19.21 -7.53 14.11
C ASP A 325 -18.96 -7.35 12.62
N LYS A 326 -18.75 -6.12 12.15
CA LYS A 326 -18.49 -5.84 10.74
C LYS A 326 -17.16 -6.46 10.27
N TYR A 327 -16.12 -6.41 11.11
CA TYR A 327 -14.83 -7.03 10.79
C TYR A 327 -14.92 -8.56 10.87
N ARG A 328 -15.63 -9.10 11.86
CA ARG A 328 -15.90 -10.54 11.97
C ARG A 328 -16.61 -11.05 10.72
N LEU A 329 -17.68 -10.37 10.29
CA LEU A 329 -18.43 -10.72 9.09
C LEU A 329 -17.59 -10.62 7.81
N LEU A 330 -16.71 -9.62 7.69
CA LEU A 330 -15.77 -9.53 6.57
C LEU A 330 -14.82 -10.75 6.50
N ARG A 331 -14.31 -11.21 7.65
CA ARG A 331 -13.45 -12.41 7.73
C ARG A 331 -14.23 -13.66 7.36
N GLU A 332 -15.47 -13.80 7.86
CA GLU A 332 -16.39 -14.89 7.50
C GLU A 332 -16.63 -14.94 5.98
N TRP A 333 -16.87 -13.79 5.32
CA TRP A 333 -17.02 -13.74 3.85
C TRP A 333 -15.75 -14.15 3.11
N HIS A 334 -14.57 -13.73 3.58
CA HIS A 334 -13.31 -14.14 2.98
C HIS A 334 -13.07 -15.64 3.10
N LEU A 335 -13.52 -16.28 4.18
CA LEU A 335 -13.42 -17.74 4.42
C LEU A 335 -14.42 -18.55 3.60
N GLN A 336 -15.68 -18.12 3.57
CA GLN A 336 -16.79 -18.93 3.03
C GLN A 336 -17.20 -18.54 1.60
N GLY A 337 -16.81 -17.35 1.12
CA GLY A 337 -17.21 -16.83 -0.19
C GLY A 337 -18.61 -16.19 -0.22
N ASN A 338 -19.28 -16.08 0.92
CA ASN A 338 -20.64 -15.54 1.05
C ASN A 338 -20.71 -14.01 1.03
N PHE A 339 -19.97 -13.36 0.13
CA PHE A 339 -19.99 -11.91 0.01
C PHE A 339 -21.38 -11.39 -0.44
N PRO A 340 -21.81 -10.21 0.04
CA PRO A 340 -22.99 -9.55 -0.50
C PRO A 340 -22.88 -9.32 -2.02
N ALA A 341 -24.02 -9.27 -2.70
CA ALA A 341 -24.06 -8.94 -4.12
C ALA A 341 -23.37 -7.59 -4.38
N ASN A 342 -22.55 -7.52 -5.44
CA ASN A 342 -21.74 -6.35 -5.81
C ASN A 342 -20.71 -5.90 -4.76
N HIS A 343 -20.43 -6.69 -3.72
CA HIS A 343 -19.39 -6.37 -2.77
C HIS A 343 -18.03 -6.25 -3.47
N LYS A 344 -17.28 -5.21 -3.14
CA LYS A 344 -16.04 -4.84 -3.84
C LYS A 344 -14.98 -5.94 -3.82
N CYS A 345 -14.77 -6.59 -2.68
CA CYS A 345 -13.85 -7.74 -2.60
C CYS A 345 -14.18 -8.87 -3.58
N ALA A 346 -15.46 -9.12 -3.88
CA ALA A 346 -15.86 -10.23 -4.73
C ALA A 346 -15.86 -9.89 -6.22
N ASN A 347 -16.15 -8.63 -6.57
CA ASN A 347 -16.46 -8.26 -7.95
C ASN A 347 -15.49 -7.24 -8.56
N ARG A 348 -14.70 -6.54 -7.74
CA ARG A 348 -13.88 -5.38 -8.14
C ARG A 348 -12.54 -5.34 -7.39
N CYS A 349 -11.83 -6.46 -7.39
CA CYS A 349 -10.52 -6.58 -6.75
C CYS A 349 -9.70 -7.70 -7.40
N ASP A 350 -8.44 -7.43 -7.72
CA ASP A 350 -7.55 -8.40 -8.37
C ASP A 350 -6.96 -9.43 -7.39
N GLN A 351 -7.06 -9.21 -6.08
CA GLN A 351 -6.49 -10.15 -5.12
C GLN A 351 -7.36 -11.39 -4.96
N THR A 352 -6.74 -12.56 -5.04
CA THR A 352 -7.35 -13.85 -4.68
C THR A 352 -7.91 -13.80 -3.25
N LYS A 353 -9.12 -14.29 -3.04
CA LYS A 353 -9.75 -14.41 -1.72
C LYS A 353 -9.52 -15.80 -1.16
N LEU A 354 -9.49 -15.90 0.16
CA LEU A 354 -9.15 -17.14 0.84
C LEU A 354 -10.09 -18.30 0.45
N HIS A 355 -11.40 -18.07 0.36
CA HIS A 355 -12.35 -19.08 -0.10
C HIS A 355 -12.05 -19.61 -1.51
N GLN A 356 -11.48 -18.80 -2.40
CA GLN A 356 -11.13 -19.23 -3.76
C GLN A 356 -9.98 -20.25 -3.72
N VAL A 357 -9.00 -20.05 -2.84
CA VAL A 357 -7.91 -21.02 -2.60
C VAL A 357 -8.47 -22.31 -2.01
N ILE A 358 -9.29 -22.21 -0.96
CA ILE A 358 -9.92 -23.36 -0.29
C ILE A 358 -10.78 -24.20 -1.25
N ASN A 359 -11.57 -23.54 -2.10
CA ASN A 359 -12.45 -24.19 -3.06
C ASN A 359 -11.64 -24.89 -4.16
N ARG A 360 -10.60 -24.23 -4.70
CA ARG A 360 -9.70 -24.84 -5.69
C ARG A 360 -9.11 -26.15 -5.19
N ASN A 361 -8.59 -26.16 -3.96
CA ASN A 361 -8.02 -27.34 -3.33
C ASN A 361 -9.07 -28.47 -3.17
N SER A 362 -10.33 -28.10 -2.91
CA SER A 362 -11.42 -29.05 -2.72
C SER A 362 -11.85 -29.73 -4.02
N ASP A 363 -11.76 -29.03 -5.16
CA ASP A 363 -12.12 -29.59 -6.46
C ASP A 363 -11.00 -30.44 -7.06
N ASP A 364 -9.73 -30.15 -6.75
CA ASP A 364 -8.60 -30.99 -7.15
C ASP A 364 -8.58 -32.33 -6.41
N THR A 365 -9.09 -32.41 -5.17
CA THR A 365 -9.25 -33.71 -4.46
C THR A 365 -10.39 -34.60 -4.99
N LYS A 366 -11.22 -34.11 -5.92
CA LYS A 366 -12.29 -34.88 -6.57
C LYS A 366 -11.87 -35.51 -7.90
N LYS A 367 -10.69 -35.18 -8.42
CA LYS A 367 -10.05 -35.84 -9.56
C LYS A 367 -9.10 -36.93 -9.07
#